data_AF-A0A839FJR4-F1
#
_entry.id   AF-A0A839FJR4-F1
#
_cell.length_a   1.000
_cell.length_b   1.000
_cell.length_c   1.000
_cell.angle_alpha   90.00
_cell.angle_beta   90.00
_cell.angle_gamma   90.00
#
_symmetry.space_group_name_H-M   'P 1'
#
loop_
_entity.id
_entity.type
_entity.pdbx_description
1 polymer ?
#
loop_
_entity_poly.entity_id
_entity_poly.type
_entity_poly.pdbx_seq_one_letter_code
_entity_poly.pdbx_strand_id
1 'polypeptide(L)'
;MPEAGKAVSLEVVEIELALGAQDMVADGFEGALQKAAALVSGEVLFNIRAPEDGDQQRIAAISVSDGAVDQIVYVMLGNDGTSLTVSAEDDENTLLTRLGKDYAAVMKGLRPE
;
A
#
# COMPACT_ATOMS: atom_id res chain seq x y z
N MET A 1 24.24 13.78 -16.96
CA MET A 1 24.07 13.90 -15.50
C MET A 1 23.08 12.81 -15.10
N PRO A 2 23.37 11.94 -14.12
CA PRO A 2 22.37 10.99 -13.66
C PRO A 2 21.23 11.78 -13.02
N GLU A 3 19.99 11.50 -13.40
CA GLU A 3 18.82 12.05 -12.73
C GLU A 3 18.94 11.74 -11.24
N ALA A 4 18.75 12.76 -10.40
CA ALA A 4 18.69 12.58 -8.97
C ALA A 4 17.62 11.54 -8.70
N GLY A 5 18.04 10.33 -8.31
CA GLY A 5 17.15 9.21 -8.05
C GLY A 5 16.02 9.70 -7.19
N LYS A 6 14.79 9.58 -7.69
CA LYS A 6 13.57 9.89 -6.97
C LYS A 6 13.74 9.36 -5.55
N ALA A 7 13.85 10.27 -4.58
CA ALA A 7 14.10 9.89 -3.21
C ALA A 7 13.02 8.87 -2.82
N VAL A 8 13.43 7.65 -2.48
CA VAL A 8 12.50 6.62 -2.03
C VAL A 8 11.86 7.18 -0.76
N SER A 9 10.53 7.34 -0.78
CA SER A 9 9.75 7.84 0.35
C SER A 9 10.00 6.97 1.58
N LEU A 10 10.19 7.58 2.74
CA LEU A 10 10.50 6.85 3.98
C LEU A 10 9.39 5.85 4.32
N GLU A 11 8.15 6.24 4.06
CA GLU A 11 6.95 5.46 4.34
C GLU A 11 6.90 4.19 3.46
N VAL A 12 7.41 4.27 2.23
CA VAL A 12 7.55 3.08 1.35
C VAL A 12 8.54 2.10 1.97
N VAL A 13 9.70 2.58 2.42
CA VAL A 13 10.72 1.74 3.04
C VAL A 13 10.19 1.11 4.33
N GLU A 14 9.49 1.87 5.17
CA GLU A 14 8.91 1.35 6.40
C GLU A 14 7.86 0.26 6.13
N ILE A 15 6.99 0.46 5.15
CA ILE A 15 6.02 -0.56 4.73
C ILE A 15 6.72 -1.79 4.15
N GLU A 16 7.73 -1.62 3.31
CA GLU A 16 8.51 -2.74 2.76
C GLU A 16 9.17 -3.58 3.86
N LEU A 17 9.79 -2.92 4.85
CA LEU A 17 10.40 -3.59 5.99
C LEU A 17 9.34 -4.27 6.88
N ALA A 18 8.22 -3.59 7.14
CA ALA A 18 7.13 -4.14 7.93
C ALA A 18 6.52 -5.38 7.26
N LEU A 19 6.32 -5.36 5.95
CA LEU A 19 5.85 -6.51 5.15
C LEU A 19 6.88 -7.64 5.11
N GLY A 20 8.17 -7.31 4.96
CA GLY A 20 9.26 -8.28 4.96
C GLY A 20 9.40 -9.05 6.28
N ALA A 21 8.86 -8.51 7.38
CA ALA A 21 8.81 -9.17 8.68
C ALA A 21 7.60 -10.12 8.86
N GLN A 22 6.66 -10.17 7.90
CA GLN A 22 5.44 -10.98 8.02
C GLN A 22 5.61 -12.36 7.37
N ASP A 23 4.91 -13.36 7.92
CA ASP A 23 4.84 -14.69 7.33
C ASP A 23 3.65 -14.76 6.35
N MET A 24 3.95 -14.50 5.07
CA MET A 24 2.95 -14.51 3.99
C MET A 24 2.24 -15.86 3.83
N VAL A 25 2.91 -16.98 4.17
CA VAL A 25 2.35 -18.33 4.04
C VAL A 25 1.37 -18.61 5.16
N ALA A 26 1.72 -18.20 6.39
CA ALA A 26 0.86 -18.42 7.55
C ALA A 26 -0.32 -17.43 7.62
N ASP A 27 -0.09 -16.16 7.31
CA ASP A 27 -1.06 -15.09 7.51
C ASP A 27 -1.88 -14.74 6.26
N GLY A 28 -1.38 -15.13 5.08
CA GLY A 28 -1.90 -14.68 3.80
C GLY A 28 -1.70 -13.17 3.59
N PHE A 29 -2.02 -12.71 2.37
CA PHE A 29 -1.77 -11.31 1.99
C PHE A 29 -2.54 -10.30 2.85
N GLU A 30 -3.81 -10.57 3.14
CA GLU A 30 -4.61 -9.67 3.98
C GLU A 30 -4.09 -9.59 5.42
N GLY A 31 -3.71 -10.72 6.01
CA GLY A 31 -3.13 -10.75 7.35
C GLY A 31 -1.80 -10.03 7.41
N ALA A 32 -0.93 -10.24 6.42
CA ALA A 32 0.35 -9.54 6.30
C ALA A 32 0.17 -8.02 6.19
N LEU A 33 -0.77 -7.55 5.36
CA LEU A 33 -1.09 -6.13 5.22
C LEU A 33 -1.56 -5.51 6.54
N GLN A 34 -2.47 -6.17 7.25
CA GLN A 34 -3.00 -5.67 8.52
C GLN A 34 -1.90 -5.57 9.59
N LYS A 35 -1.02 -6.57 9.69
CA LYS A 35 0.11 -6.55 10.62
C LYS A 35 1.14 -5.48 10.25
N ALA A 36 1.47 -5.34 8.96
CA ALA A 36 2.39 -4.32 8.50
C ALA A 36 1.86 -2.90 8.75
N ALA A 37 0.57 -2.65 8.44
CA ALA A 37 -0.08 -1.39 8.74
C ALA A 37 -0.05 -1.07 10.24
N ALA A 38 -0.35 -2.05 11.10
CA ALA A 38 -0.30 -1.86 12.55
C ALA A 38 1.11 -1.49 13.07
N LEU A 39 2.18 -2.01 12.46
CA LEU A 39 3.56 -1.70 12.85
C LEU A 39 3.94 -0.25 12.58
N VAL A 40 3.40 0.35 11.51
CA VAL A 40 3.67 1.75 11.14
C VAL A 40 2.58 2.71 11.60
N SER A 41 1.66 2.26 12.48
CA SER A 41 0.47 3.02 12.88
C SER A 41 -0.38 3.51 11.71
N GLY A 42 -0.37 2.76 10.61
CA GLY A 42 -1.17 3.00 9.42
C GLY A 42 -2.46 2.18 9.40
N GLU A 43 -3.21 2.35 8.32
CA GLU A 43 -4.50 1.68 8.11
C GLU A 43 -4.60 1.10 6.70
N VAL A 44 -5.00 -0.16 6.59
CA VAL A 44 -5.34 -0.76 5.30
C VAL A 44 -6.64 -0.14 4.79
N LEU A 45 -6.55 0.57 3.67
CA LEU A 45 -7.71 1.14 3.01
C LEU A 45 -8.49 0.06 2.27
N PHE A 46 -7.83 -0.61 1.33
CA PHE A 46 -8.45 -1.67 0.54
C PHE A 46 -7.46 -2.77 0.19
N ASN A 47 -8.00 -3.93 -0.19
CA ASN A 47 -7.27 -5.06 -0.74
C ASN A 47 -8.17 -5.76 -1.78
N ILE A 48 -7.92 -5.49 -3.06
CA ILE A 48 -8.76 -5.94 -4.18
C ILE A 48 -7.99 -6.89 -5.11
N ARG A 49 -8.72 -7.67 -5.91
CA ARG A 49 -8.12 -8.39 -7.04
C ARG A 49 -7.68 -7.40 -8.11
N ALA A 50 -6.50 -7.64 -8.66
CA ALA A 50 -6.01 -6.92 -9.82
C ALA A 50 -6.75 -7.37 -11.10
N PRO A 51 -6.73 -6.57 -12.18
CA PRO A 51 -7.23 -6.99 -13.49
C PRO A 51 -6.53 -8.26 -14.00
N GLU A 52 -7.25 -9.10 -14.74
CA GLU A 52 -6.75 -10.42 -15.19
C GLU A 52 -5.55 -10.34 -16.15
N ASP A 53 -5.37 -9.22 -16.84
CA ASP A 53 -4.29 -9.00 -17.81
C ASP A 53 -3.00 -8.40 -17.19
N GLY A 54 -2.93 -8.27 -15.86
CA GLY A 54 -1.79 -7.69 -15.13
C GLY A 54 -0.80 -8.71 -14.58
N ASP A 55 0.39 -8.24 -14.20
CA ASP A 55 1.44 -9.06 -13.54
C ASP A 55 1.16 -9.28 -12.05
N GLN A 56 0.17 -8.59 -11.51
CA GLN A 56 -0.24 -8.64 -10.12
C GLN A 56 -1.58 -9.38 -10.02
N GLN A 57 -1.78 -10.10 -8.91
CA GLN A 57 -3.06 -10.72 -8.59
C GLN A 57 -3.89 -9.89 -7.60
N ARG A 58 -3.22 -9.06 -6.78
CA ARG A 58 -3.86 -8.22 -5.78
C ARG A 58 -3.18 -6.87 -5.67
N ILE A 59 -4.01 -5.86 -5.42
CA ILE A 59 -3.59 -4.48 -5.19
C ILE A 59 -4.23 -4.04 -3.88
N ALA A 60 -3.41 -3.51 -2.99
CA ALA A 60 -3.82 -2.94 -1.73
C ALA A 60 -3.29 -1.53 -1.56
N ALA A 61 -3.92 -0.77 -0.68
CA ALA A 61 -3.47 0.56 -0.28
C ALA A 61 -3.46 0.66 1.24
N ILE A 62 -2.39 1.25 1.77
CA ILE A 62 -2.22 1.55 3.20
C ILE A 62 -2.09 3.07 3.32
N SER A 63 -2.92 3.66 4.18
CA SER A 63 -2.74 5.05 4.60
C SER A 63 -1.78 5.08 5.78
N VAL A 64 -0.75 5.91 5.70
CA VAL A 64 0.20 6.19 6.78
C VAL A 64 0.16 7.68 7.05
N SER A 65 0.04 8.05 8.32
CA SER A 65 -0.02 9.46 8.73
C SER A 65 1.28 9.82 9.48
N ASP A 66 2.07 10.74 8.94
CA ASP A 66 3.20 11.37 9.67
C ASP A 66 2.74 12.59 10.51
N GLY A 67 1.50 12.55 11.02
CA GLY A 67 0.91 13.62 11.84
C GLY A 67 0.56 14.93 11.11
N ALA A 68 1.03 15.15 9.88
CA ALA A 68 0.72 16.35 9.09
C ALA A 68 -0.09 16.07 7.81
N VAL A 69 0.22 14.98 7.10
CA VAL A 69 -0.43 14.60 5.83
C VAL A 69 -0.60 13.09 5.81
N ASP A 70 -1.80 12.63 5.43
CA ASP A 70 -2.04 11.22 5.15
C ASP A 70 -1.42 10.88 3.79
N GLN A 71 -0.44 9.98 3.79
CA GLN A 71 0.15 9.44 2.58
C GLN A 71 -0.43 8.05 2.28
N ILE A 72 -0.61 7.76 1.00
CA ILE A 72 -1.10 6.46 0.56
C ILE A 72 0.05 5.70 -0.10
N VAL A 73 0.29 4.50 0.42
CA VAL A 73 1.27 3.55 -0.10
C VAL A 73 0.52 2.38 -0.73
N TYR A 74 0.87 2.04 -1.96
CA TYR A 74 0.31 0.90 -2.68
C TYR A 74 1.18 -0.33 -2.49
N VAL A 75 0.54 -1.45 -2.22
CA VAL A 75 1.18 -2.76 -2.08
C VAL A 75 0.57 -3.71 -3.10
N MET A 76 1.40 -4.28 -3.95
CA MET A 76 1.00 -5.17 -5.03
C MET A 76 1.58 -6.55 -4.81
N LEU A 77 0.74 -7.57 -4.95
CA LEU A 77 1.15 -8.98 -4.90
C LEU A 77 1.21 -9.54 -6.32
N GLY A 78 2.39 -10.03 -6.70
CA GLY A 78 2.63 -10.69 -7.97
C GLY A 78 1.81 -11.97 -8.14
N ASN A 79 1.58 -12.38 -9.38
CA ASN A 79 0.83 -13.59 -9.72
C ASN A 79 1.46 -14.89 -9.16
N ASP A 80 2.72 -14.86 -8.74
CA ASP A 80 3.40 -15.96 -8.04
C ASP A 80 2.94 -16.14 -6.58
N GLY A 81 2.25 -15.14 -6.01
CA GLY A 81 1.78 -15.15 -4.62
C GLY A 81 2.84 -14.83 -3.58
N THR A 82 4.03 -14.42 -4.01
CA THR A 82 5.17 -14.17 -3.11
C THR A 82 5.92 -12.89 -3.43
N SER A 83 5.94 -12.46 -4.68
CA SER A 83 6.60 -11.22 -5.08
C SER A 83 5.75 -10.04 -4.62
N LEU A 84 6.35 -9.13 -3.86
CA LEU A 84 5.72 -7.89 -3.43
C LEU A 84 6.38 -6.70 -4.12
N THR A 85 5.57 -5.72 -4.49
CA THR A 85 6.05 -4.41 -4.93
C THR A 85 5.32 -3.35 -4.15
N VAL A 86 6.09 -2.44 -3.55
CA VAL A 86 5.54 -1.32 -2.78
C VAL A 86 5.88 -0.03 -3.51
N SER A 87 4.92 0.90 -3.55
CA SER A 87 5.10 2.16 -4.26
C SER A 87 4.36 3.28 -3.54
N ALA A 88 4.98 4.46 -3.49
CA ALA A 88 4.29 5.68 -3.07
C ALA A 88 3.28 6.12 -4.13
N GLU A 89 2.46 7.11 -3.77
CA GLU A 89 1.79 7.94 -4.78
C GLU A 89 2.79 8.54 -5.77
N ASP A 90 2.51 8.34 -7.06
CA ASP A 90 3.23 8.91 -8.19
C ASP A 90 2.24 9.12 -9.35
N ASP A 91 2.56 10.04 -10.26
CA ASP A 91 1.85 10.29 -11.52
C ASP A 91 1.65 9.04 -12.41
N GLU A 92 2.57 8.07 -12.44
CA GLU A 92 2.44 6.79 -13.15
C GLU A 92 1.28 5.94 -12.61
N ASN A 93 0.92 6.11 -11.33
CA ASN A 93 -0.19 5.40 -10.68
C ASN A 93 -1.44 6.29 -10.52
N THR A 94 -1.66 7.27 -11.39
CA THR A 94 -2.75 8.27 -11.27
C THR A 94 -4.15 7.69 -11.00
N LEU A 95 -4.51 6.56 -11.61
CA LEU A 95 -5.82 5.91 -11.38
C LEU A 95 -5.90 5.25 -10.00
N LEU A 96 -4.88 4.48 -9.61
CA LEU A 96 -4.82 3.86 -8.28
C LEU A 96 -4.74 4.93 -7.19
N THR A 97 -3.94 5.97 -7.43
CA THR A 97 -3.81 7.16 -6.59
C THR A 97 -5.15 7.83 -6.33
N ARG A 98 -5.94 8.06 -7.38
CA ARG A 98 -7.31 8.60 -7.25
C ARG A 98 -8.22 7.66 -6.46
N LEU A 99 -8.20 6.37 -6.79
CA LEU A 99 -9.01 5.36 -6.10
C LEU A 99 -8.69 5.34 -4.59
N GLY A 100 -7.42 5.33 -4.20
CA GLY A 100 -7.01 5.37 -2.80
C GLY A 100 -7.49 6.61 -2.07
N LYS A 101 -7.32 7.80 -2.67
CA LYS A 101 -7.77 9.06 -2.08
C LYS A 101 -9.28 9.12 -1.89
N ASP A 102 -10.03 8.77 -2.94
CA ASP A 102 -11.49 8.82 -2.92
C ASP A 102 -12.04 7.81 -1.91
N TYR A 103 -11.46 6.61 -1.86
CA TYR A 103 -11.83 5.59 -0.90
C TYR A 103 -11.54 6.04 0.56
N ALA A 104 -10.34 6.58 0.83
CA ALA A 104 -9.98 7.08 2.16
C ALA A 104 -10.93 8.19 2.63
N ALA A 105 -11.29 9.12 1.73
CA ALA A 105 -12.23 10.18 2.02
C ALA A 105 -13.64 9.64 2.37
N VAL A 106 -14.14 8.66 1.62
CA VAL A 106 -15.42 7.99 1.92
C VAL A 106 -15.36 7.29 3.28
N MET A 107 -14.32 6.50 3.54
CA MET A 107 -14.19 5.75 4.80
C MET A 107 -14.07 6.67 6.01
N LYS A 108 -13.37 7.81 5.89
CA LYS A 108 -13.32 8.83 6.94
C LYS A 108 -14.70 9.42 7.24
N GLY A 109 -15.52 9.66 6.23
CA GLY A 109 -16.89 10.15 6.39
C GLY A 109 -17.87 9.13 6.98
N LEU A 110 -17.54 7.84 6.97
CA LEU A 110 -18.38 6.75 7.49
C LEU A 110 -18.07 6.38 8.95
N ARG A 111 -16.97 6.87 9.53
CA ARG A 111 -16.66 6.60 10.95
C ARG A 111 -17.58 7.45 11.84
N PRO A 112 -18.35 6.83 12.76
CA PRO A 112 -19.09 7.58 13.76
C PRO A 112 -18.11 8.31 14.70
N GLU A 113 -18.44 9.56 15.06
CA GLU A 113 -17.69 10.38 16.03
C GLU A 113 -17.62 9.75 17.43
#